data_AF-A0A7V5E3D8-F1
#
_entry.id   AF-A0A7V5E3D8-F1
#
_cell.length_a   1.000
_cell.length_b   1.000
_cell.length_c   1.000
_cell.angle_alpha   90.00
_cell.angle_beta   90.00
_cell.angle_gamma   90.00
#
_symmetry.space_group_name_H-M   'P 1'
#
loop_
_entity.id
_entity.type
_entity.pdbx_description
1 polymer ?
#
loop_
_entity_poly.entity_id
_entity_poly.type
_entity_poly.pdbx_seq_one_letter_code
_entity_poly.pdbx_strand_id
1 'polypeptide(L)'
;MSTLKSLGPLHISIISGHDAGEAIELLYHLAVGFGTEGGEVMVTLRTFLPKSDPTVPSICGILPGAETTEREKIEFLGVDFPGIPSKDHVFLPDDLPVHPWRRDEPELEKYLHRMVEWEKSDEREGSGSA
;
A
#
# COMPACT_ATOMS: atom_id res chain seq x y z
N MET A 1 16.33 -9.00 -1.10
CA MET A 1 16.83 -7.79 -0.40
C MET A 1 18.32 -7.85 -0.03
N SER A 2 18.84 -8.94 0.54
CA SER A 2 20.27 -9.07 0.89
C SER A 2 21.23 -8.83 -0.28
N THR A 3 20.89 -9.30 -1.47
CA THR A 3 21.69 -9.05 -2.69
C THR A 3 21.77 -7.56 -3.03
N LEU A 4 20.66 -6.83 -3.00
CA LEU A 4 20.65 -5.38 -3.28
C LEU A 4 21.49 -4.59 -2.27
N LYS A 5 21.44 -4.98 -1.00
CA LYS A 5 22.28 -4.39 0.06
C LYS A 5 23.78 -4.63 -0.17
N SER A 6 24.16 -5.71 -0.84
CA SER A 6 25.57 -5.98 -1.18
C SER A 6 26.11 -5.13 -2.33
N LEU A 7 25.22 -4.54 -3.14
CA LEU A 7 25.59 -3.68 -4.27
C LEU A 7 25.87 -2.23 -3.86
N GLY A 8 25.50 -1.83 -2.64
CA GLY A 8 25.75 -0.50 -2.10
C GLY A 8 24.77 -0.11 -1.00
N PRO A 9 24.88 1.12 -0.45
CA PRO A 9 23.88 1.65 0.48
C PRO A 9 22.48 1.55 -0.10
N LEU A 10 21.54 1.05 0.70
CA LEU A 10 20.17 0.79 0.28
C LEU A 10 19.22 1.73 1.03
N HIS A 11 18.35 2.40 0.30
CA HIS A 11 17.31 3.26 0.84
C HIS A 11 15.96 2.80 0.30
N ILE A 12 14.94 2.77 1.16
CA ILE A 12 13.55 2.56 0.75
C ILE A 12 12.85 3.90 0.68
N SER A 13 12.23 4.19 -0.46
CA SER A 13 11.43 5.40 -0.64
C SER A 13 10.01 5.16 -0.14
N ILE A 14 9.33 4.14 -0.67
CA ILE A 14 7.95 3.80 -0.33
C ILE A 14 7.62 2.39 -0.83
N ILE A 15 6.65 1.73 -0.20
CA ILE A 15 5.94 0.59 -0.78
C ILE A 15 4.63 1.14 -1.34
N SER A 16 4.42 1.02 -2.66
CA SER A 16 3.11 1.27 -3.26
C SER A 16 2.29 -0.02 -3.21
N GLY A 17 0.98 0.08 -3.01
CA GLY A 17 0.09 -1.07 -2.96
C GLY A 17 -1.16 -0.84 -3.80
N HIS A 18 -1.59 -1.85 -4.55
CA HIS A 18 -2.79 -1.79 -5.39
C HIS A 18 -3.62 -3.07 -5.30
N ASP A 19 -4.93 -2.92 -5.22
CA ASP A 19 -5.87 -4.03 -5.36
C ASP A 19 -6.09 -4.37 -6.85
N ALA A 20 -5.48 -5.46 -7.29
CA ALA A 20 -5.54 -5.99 -8.66
C ALA A 20 -6.66 -7.02 -8.87
N GLY A 21 -7.70 -7.03 -8.03
CA GLY A 21 -8.83 -7.95 -8.12
C GLY A 21 -8.60 -9.19 -7.25
N GLU A 22 -8.03 -10.26 -7.82
CA GLU A 22 -7.76 -11.51 -7.10
C GLU A 22 -6.47 -11.46 -6.27
N ALA A 23 -5.66 -10.42 -6.45
CA ALA A 23 -4.37 -10.26 -5.80
C ALA A 23 -4.14 -8.81 -5.36
N ILE A 24 -3.29 -8.65 -4.37
CA ILE A 24 -2.72 -7.36 -3.95
C ILE A 24 -1.33 -7.25 -4.56
N GLU A 25 -1.11 -6.23 -5.38
CA GLU A 25 0.20 -5.91 -5.94
C GLU A 25 0.94 -4.97 -4.99
N LEU A 26 2.19 -5.30 -4.65
CA LEU A 26 3.08 -4.42 -3.92
C LEU A 26 4.30 -4.07 -4.77
N LEU A 27 4.65 -2.79 -4.78
CA LEU A 27 5.81 -2.23 -5.47
C LEU A 27 6.75 -1.60 -4.44
N TYR A 28 7.92 -2.21 -4.25
CA TYR A 28 8.95 -1.70 -3.35
C TYR A 28 9.87 -0.78 -4.14
N HIS A 29 9.78 0.52 -3.89
CA HIS A 29 10.64 1.51 -4.54
C HIS A 29 11.89 1.74 -3.69
N LEU A 30 13.05 1.38 -4.25
CA LEU A 30 14.34 1.38 -3.56
C LEU A 30 15.35 2.20 -4.36
N ALA A 31 16.30 2.81 -3.66
CA ALA A 31 17.51 3.36 -4.25
C ALA A 31 18.71 2.52 -3.77
N VAL A 32 19.49 2.01 -4.73
CA VAL A 32 20.79 1.36 -4.48
C VAL A 32 21.89 2.38 -4.75
N GLY A 33 22.90 2.43 -3.90
CA GLY A 33 23.96 3.45 -3.98
C GLY A 33 23.57 4.77 -3.34
N PHE A 34 22.53 4.80 -2.50
CA PHE A 34 22.00 6.03 -1.91
C PHE A 34 23.08 6.85 -1.18
N GLY A 35 23.10 8.16 -1.43
CA GLY A 35 24.11 9.09 -0.93
C GLY A 35 25.43 9.09 -1.72
N THR A 36 25.51 8.36 -2.84
CA THR A 36 26.69 8.34 -3.72
C THR A 36 26.47 9.26 -4.92
N GLU A 37 27.31 10.28 -5.06
CA GLU A 37 27.23 11.23 -6.17
C GLU A 37 27.33 10.51 -7.54
N GLY A 38 26.28 10.64 -8.36
CA GLY A 38 26.20 10.00 -9.68
C GLY A 38 26.10 8.47 -9.67
N GLY A 39 25.95 7.84 -8.50
CA GLY A 39 25.96 6.38 -8.33
C GLY A 39 24.61 5.76 -7.94
N GLU A 40 23.57 6.57 -7.81
CA GLU A 40 22.25 6.10 -7.37
C GLU A 40 21.46 5.45 -8.52
N VAL A 41 20.95 4.24 -8.24
CA VAL A 41 20.10 3.49 -9.17
C VAL A 41 18.77 3.18 -8.50
N MET A 42 17.68 3.60 -9.13
CA MET A 42 16.32 3.28 -8.68
C MET A 42 15.93 1.87 -9.13
N VAL A 43 15.51 1.05 -8.17
CA VAL A 43 15.05 -0.32 -8.40
C VAL A 43 13.64 -0.43 -7.82
N THR A 44 12.69 -0.89 -8.64
CA THR A 44 11.35 -1.25 -8.16
C THR A 44 11.18 -2.76 -8.20
N LEU A 45 10.92 -3.36 -7.04
CA LEU A 45 10.58 -4.77 -6.95
C LEU A 45 9.06 -4.91 -6.90
N ARG A 46 8.52 -5.75 -7.76
CA ARG A 46 7.09 -6.05 -7.82
C ARG A 46 6.82 -7.43 -7.26
N THR A 47 5.76 -7.55 -6.46
CA THR A 47 5.23 -8.83 -5.97
C THR A 47 3.71 -8.83 -5.98
N PHE A 48 3.12 -10.01 -6.12
CA PHE A 48 1.68 -10.24 -6.05
C PHE A 48 1.39 -11.16 -4.88
N LEU A 49 0.42 -10.77 -4.05
CA LEU A 49 -0.06 -11.55 -2.91
C LEU A 49 -1.50 -12.00 -3.18
N PRO A 50 -1.84 -13.28 -2.98
CA PRO A 50 -3.23 -13.72 -3.09
C PRO A 50 -4.11 -12.94 -2.12
N LYS A 51 -5.26 -12.41 -2.56
CA LYS A 51 -6.13 -11.62 -1.67
C LYS A 51 -6.71 -12.47 -0.52
N SER A 52 -6.84 -13.79 -0.72
CA SER A 52 -7.29 -14.74 0.31
C SER A 52 -6.30 -14.93 1.46
N ASP A 53 -5.01 -14.67 1.23
CA ASP A 53 -3.93 -14.75 2.23
C ASP A 53 -2.80 -13.78 1.84
N PRO A 54 -3.01 -12.47 2.05
CA PRO A 54 -2.08 -11.45 1.59
C PRO A 54 -0.92 -11.30 2.58
N THR A 55 -0.01 -12.27 2.58
CA THR A 55 1.10 -12.34 3.53
C THR A 55 2.46 -12.18 2.84
N VAL A 56 3.34 -11.32 3.36
CA VAL A 56 4.71 -11.13 2.86
C VAL A 56 5.68 -10.79 4.01
N PRO A 57 6.89 -11.36 4.09
CA PRO A 57 7.81 -11.05 5.19
C PRO A 57 8.16 -9.57 5.27
N SER A 58 8.18 -9.03 6.49
CA SER A 58 8.67 -7.67 6.75
C SER A 58 10.13 -7.53 6.35
N ILE A 59 10.49 -6.39 5.76
CA ILE A 59 11.87 -6.01 5.46
C ILE A 59 12.45 -5.07 6.53
N CYS A 60 11.73 -4.78 7.61
CA CYS A 60 12.20 -3.94 8.72
C CYS A 60 13.51 -4.45 9.34
N GLY A 61 13.74 -5.76 9.36
CA GLY A 61 15.02 -6.36 9.80
C GLY A 61 16.22 -6.01 8.93
N ILE A 62 15.99 -5.52 7.70
CA ILE A 62 17.02 -5.09 6.75
C ILE A 62 17.06 -3.56 6.64
N LEU A 63 15.87 -2.94 6.55
CA LEU A 63 15.64 -1.51 6.41
C LEU A 63 14.58 -1.06 7.44
N PRO A 64 14.99 -0.56 8.61
CA PRO A 64 14.05 -0.12 9.65
C PRO A 64 13.05 0.94 9.18
N GLY A 65 13.44 1.77 8.21
CA GLY A 65 12.56 2.79 7.62
C GLY A 65 11.37 2.23 6.81
N ALA A 66 11.28 0.92 6.62
CA ALA A 66 10.13 0.29 5.95
C ALA A 66 8.88 0.25 6.85
N GLU A 67 9.01 0.40 8.16
CA GLU A 67 7.92 0.16 9.13
C GLU A 67 6.67 0.97 8.79
N THR A 68 6.80 2.28 8.54
CA THR A 68 5.65 3.15 8.28
C THR A 68 4.87 2.73 7.03
N THR A 69 5.57 2.33 5.97
CA THR A 69 4.92 1.96 4.71
C THR A 69 4.40 0.52 4.74
N GLU A 70 4.99 -0.38 5.52
CA GLU A 70 4.41 -1.69 5.80
C GLU A 70 3.13 -1.55 6.65
N ARG A 71 3.14 -0.72 7.71
CA ARG A 71 1.96 -0.44 8.56
C ARG A 71 0.82 0.17 7.76
N GLU A 72 1.10 1.09 6.83
CA GLU A 72 0.11 1.58 5.89
C GLU A 72 -0.57 0.45 5.10
N LYS A 73 0.19 -0.58 4.68
CA LYS A 73 -0.39 -1.69 3.90
C LYS A 73 -1.17 -2.68 4.76
N ILE A 74 -0.82 -2.79 6.05
CA ILE A 74 -1.67 -3.47 7.04
C ILE A 74 -3.01 -2.75 7.14
N GLU A 75 -2.99 -1.43 7.37
CA GLU A 75 -4.19 -0.62 7.59
C GLU A 75 -5.09 -0.54 6.35
N PHE A 76 -4.52 -0.21 5.18
CA PHE A 76 -5.31 0.13 4.01
C PHE A 76 -5.64 -1.05 3.09
N LEU A 77 -4.81 -2.10 3.10
CA LEU A 77 -4.94 -3.25 2.21
C LEU A 77 -5.06 -4.58 2.96
N GLY A 78 -4.91 -4.59 4.29
CA GLY A 78 -5.01 -5.80 5.10
C GLY A 78 -3.91 -6.82 4.81
N VAL A 79 -2.71 -6.36 4.43
CA VAL A 79 -1.55 -7.23 4.20
C VAL A 79 -0.92 -7.60 5.54
N ASP A 80 -0.55 -8.87 5.75
CA ASP A 80 0.22 -9.30 6.91
C ASP A 80 1.72 -9.26 6.64
N PHE A 81 2.47 -8.66 7.57
CA PHE A 81 3.94 -8.58 7.53
C PHE A 81 4.58 -9.30 8.72
N PRO A 82 4.82 -10.63 8.63
CA PRO A 82 5.54 -11.36 9.67
C PRO A 82 6.91 -10.73 9.93
N GLY A 83 7.21 -10.43 11.19
CA GLY A 83 8.48 -9.85 11.63
C GLY A 83 8.51 -8.32 11.72
N ILE A 84 7.39 -7.62 11.47
CA ILE A 84 7.29 -6.17 11.69
C ILE A 84 7.35 -5.84 13.20
N PRO A 85 8.01 -4.73 13.62
CA PRO A 85 8.14 -4.38 15.04
C PRO A 85 6.82 -4.05 15.76
N SER A 86 5.89 -3.38 15.09
CA SER A 86 4.57 -3.04 15.60
C SER A 86 3.53 -3.13 14.49
N LYS A 87 2.31 -3.52 14.86
CA LYS A 87 1.12 -3.57 13.99
C LYS A 87 0.08 -2.50 14.37
N ASP A 88 0.43 -1.56 15.25
CA ASP A 88 -0.49 -0.51 15.67
C ASP A 88 -0.83 0.39 14.47
N HIS A 89 -2.01 1.01 14.43
CA HIS A 89 -2.34 1.91 13.34
C HIS A 89 -1.53 3.21 13.42
N VAL A 90 -1.29 3.82 12.26
CA VAL A 90 -0.58 5.10 12.06
C VAL A 90 -1.53 6.13 11.47
N PHE A 91 -2.43 5.74 10.58
CA PHE A 91 -3.26 6.64 9.77
C PHE A 91 -4.74 6.50 10.06
N LEU A 92 -5.22 5.28 10.24
CA LEU A 92 -6.63 4.96 10.45
C LEU A 92 -6.94 4.78 11.95
N PRO A 93 -8.19 5.00 12.38
CA PRO A 93 -8.62 4.64 13.73
C PRO A 93 -8.39 3.14 14.01
N ASP A 94 -8.01 2.79 15.25
CA ASP A 94 -7.73 1.40 15.67
C ASP A 94 -8.94 0.47 15.53
N ASP A 95 -10.15 1.03 15.56
CA ASP A 95 -11.42 0.31 15.54
C ASP A 95 -12.07 0.22 14.15
N LEU A 96 -11.42 0.72 13.10
CA LEU A 96 -11.96 0.66 11.75
C LEU A 96 -11.93 -0.79 11.23
N PRO A 97 -13.09 -1.43 10.95
CA PRO A 97 -13.15 -2.84 10.59
C PRO A 97 -12.91 -3.12 9.11
N VAL A 98 -12.59 -2.08 8.31
CA VAL A 98 -12.48 -2.15 6.85
C VAL A 98 -11.10 -1.68 6.39
N HIS A 99 -10.69 -2.17 5.22
CA HIS A 99 -9.46 -1.76 4.54
C HIS A 99 -9.80 -0.83 3.37
N PRO A 100 -9.64 0.51 3.49
CA PRO A 100 -10.22 1.46 2.54
C PRO A 100 -9.71 1.36 1.10
N TRP A 101 -8.56 0.75 0.85
CA TRP A 101 -8.02 0.57 -0.52
C TRP A 101 -8.39 -0.77 -1.16
N ARG A 102 -9.16 -1.61 -0.47
CA ARG A 102 -9.79 -2.78 -1.09
C ARG A 102 -11.04 -2.35 -1.85
N ARG A 103 -11.18 -2.87 -3.07
CA ARG A 103 -12.29 -2.55 -3.98
C ARG A 103 -13.54 -3.38 -3.71
N ASP A 104 -13.40 -4.44 -2.93
CA ASP A 104 -14.41 -5.45 -2.63
C ASP A 104 -14.94 -5.35 -1.19
N GLU A 105 -14.78 -4.19 -0.52
CA GLU A 105 -15.27 -3.96 0.84
C GLU A 105 -16.64 -3.24 0.85
N PRO A 106 -17.78 -3.97 0.93
CA PRO A 106 -19.10 -3.37 0.86
C PRO A 106 -19.43 -2.49 2.08
N GLU A 107 -18.76 -2.71 3.22
CA GLU A 107 -18.97 -1.91 4.42
C GLU A 107 -18.33 -0.53 4.36
N LEU A 108 -17.40 -0.30 3.40
CA LEU A 108 -16.70 0.97 3.24
C LEU A 108 -17.66 2.14 3.02
N GLU A 109 -18.77 1.92 2.30
CA GLU A 109 -19.80 2.94 2.04
C GLU A 109 -20.36 3.59 3.32
N LYS A 110 -20.38 2.86 4.45
CA LYS A 110 -20.84 3.38 5.74
C LYS A 110 -19.92 4.46 6.30
N TYR A 111 -18.65 4.46 5.90
CA TYR A 111 -17.58 5.33 6.41
C TYR A 111 -17.18 6.42 5.41
N LEU A 112 -17.72 6.40 4.18
CA LEU A 112 -17.43 7.39 3.14
C LEU A 112 -18.27 8.66 3.32
N HIS A 113 -17.64 9.73 3.75
CA HIS A 113 -18.24 11.07 3.73
C HIS A 113 -18.03 11.75 2.38
N ARG A 114 -18.95 11.53 1.43
CA ARG A 114 -18.91 12.22 0.12
C ARG A 114 -19.34 13.67 0.28
N MET A 115 -18.36 14.58 0.28
CA MET A 115 -18.57 16.01 0.50
C MET A 115 -18.80 16.81 -0.80
N VAL A 116 -18.58 16.22 -1.98
CA VAL A 116 -18.60 16.95 -3.26
C VAL A 116 -19.85 16.58 -4.07
N GLU A 117 -20.67 17.58 -4.40
CA GLU A 117 -21.98 17.37 -5.05
C GLU A 117 -21.91 16.93 -6.52
N TRP A 118 -20.75 17.01 -7.19
CA TRP A 118 -20.65 16.67 -8.61
C TRP A 118 -20.96 15.20 -8.94
N GLU A 119 -20.87 14.27 -7.98
CA GLU A 119 -21.30 12.87 -8.17
C GLU A 119 -22.83 12.70 -8.21
N LYS A 120 -23.62 13.67 -7.73
CA LYS A 120 -25.09 13.64 -7.82
C LYS A 120 -25.60 14.14 -9.19
N SER A 121 -24.73 14.72 -10.00
CA SER A 121 -25.10 15.34 -11.28
C SER A 121 -25.31 14.30 -12.38
N ASP A 122 -24.53 13.22 -12.37
CA ASP A 122 -24.52 12.21 -13.44
C ASP A 122 -25.82 11.37 -13.49
N GLU A 123 -26.59 11.32 -12.40
CA GLU A 123 -27.87 10.61 -12.36
C GLU A 123 -29.05 11.40 -12.95
N ARG A 124 -28.91 12.74 -13.13
CA ARG A 124 -30.02 13.59 -13.62
C ARG A 124 -30.07 13.78 -15.14
N GLU A 125 -29.02 13.40 -15.86
CA GLU A 125 -28.95 13.60 -17.32
C GLU A 125 -29.44 12.37 -18.13
N GLY A 126 -29.82 11.28 -17.47
CA GLY A 126 -30.31 10.05 -18.12
C GLY A 126 -31.82 9.93 -18.32
N SER A 127 -32.64 10.83 -17.77
CA SER A 127 -34.12 10.77 -17.88
C SER A 127 -34.68 12.05 -18.49
N GLY A 128 -34.41 12.28 -19.77
CA GLY A 128 -34.87 13.50 -20.44
C GLY A 128 -34.57 13.57 -21.92
N SER A 129 -34.78 12.48 -22.67
CA SER A 129 -34.86 12.55 -24.14
C SER A 129 -35.77 11.44 -24.71
N ALA A 130 -37.06 11.73 -24.72
CA ALA A 130 -38.04 11.25 -25.69
C ALA A 130 -39.20 12.25 -25.75
#